data_AF-A0A7W4VSW2-F1
#
_entry.id   AF-A0A7W4VSW2-F1
#
_cell.length_a   1.000
_cell.length_b   1.000
_cell.length_c   1.000
_cell.angle_alpha   90.00
_cell.angle_beta   90.00
_cell.angle_gamma   90.00
#
_symmetry.space_group_name_H-M   'P 1'
#
loop_
_entity.id
_entity.type
_entity.pdbx_description
1 polymer ?
#
loop_
_entity_poly.entity_id
_entity_poly.type
_entity_poly.pdbx_seq_one_letter_code
_entity_poly.pdbx_strand_id
1 'polypeptide(L)' 'MSALAVPLHCQETAAAVATRDRAATADQLIDVACKDAIRLLRGGRAGMAEYRLARAGTAADRILGTTTTKDGAR' A
#
# COMPACT_ATOMS: atom_id res chain seq x y z
N MET A 1 24.96 16.27 13.85
CA MET A 1 24.63 15.05 13.10
C MET A 1 23.40 14.43 13.74
N SER A 2 22.20 14.68 13.21
CA SER A 2 20.95 14.11 13.72
C SER A 2 20.04 13.75 12.55
N ALA A 3 20.44 12.76 11.76
CA ALA A 3 19.55 12.06 10.86
C ALA A 3 19.40 10.67 11.47
N LEU A 4 18.20 10.29 11.93
CA LEU A 4 17.75 8.89 12.05
C LEU A 4 16.35 8.71 12.67
N ALA A 5 15.64 9.77 13.10
CA ALA A 5 14.32 9.61 13.74
C ALA A 5 13.10 9.78 12.80
N VAL A 6 13.28 9.82 11.48
CA VAL A 6 12.19 10.15 10.54
C VAL A 6 11.38 8.95 9.98
N PRO A 7 11.84 7.67 9.94
CA PRO A 7 11.05 6.65 9.24
C PRO A 7 9.96 5.96 10.09
N LEU A 8 9.98 6.07 11.42
CA LEU A 8 9.03 5.34 12.28
C LEU A 8 7.65 6.01 12.38
N HIS A 9 7.60 7.34 12.31
CA HIS A 9 6.34 8.07 12.52
C HIS A 9 5.35 7.95 11.34
N CYS A 10 5.87 7.70 10.12
CA CYS A 10 5.03 7.41 8.96
C CYS A 10 4.41 5.99 9.01
N GLN A 11 5.02 5.05 9.74
CA GLN A 11 4.49 3.68 9.82
C GLN A 11 3.41 3.55 10.91
N GLU A 12 3.57 4.23 12.04
CA GLU A 12 2.58 4.21 13.13
C GLU A 12 1.26 4.91 12.76
N THR A 13 1.33 5.98 11.97
CA THR A 13 0.12 6.70 11.50
C THR A 13 -0.69 5.89 10.49
N ALA A 14 -0.04 5.18 9.57
CA ALA A 14 -0.71 4.28 8.64
C ALA A 14 -1.39 3.09 9.36
N ALA A 15 -0.77 2.56 10.42
CA ALA A 15 -1.33 1.46 11.21
C ALA A 15 -2.50 1.90 12.11
N ALA A 16 -2.47 3.12 12.66
CA ALA A 16 -3.54 3.65 13.52
C ALA A 16 -4.83 3.99 12.73
N VAL A 17 -4.70 4.45 11.48
CA VAL A 17 -5.84 4.70 10.58
C VAL A 17 -6.48 3.39 10.06
N ALA A 18 -5.71 2.31 10.02
CA ALA A 18 -6.11 1.01 9.45
C ALA A 18 -7.27 0.29 10.16
N THR A 19 -7.74 0.78 11.31
CA THR A 19 -8.72 0.06 12.13
C THR A 19 -10.18 0.54 12.00
N ARG A 20 -10.45 1.74 11.44
CA ARG A 20 -11.82 2.29 11.38
C ARG A 20 -12.55 2.13 10.04
N ASP A 21 -11.82 2.02 8.92
CA ASP A 21 -12.41 1.75 7.61
C ASP A 21 -11.40 1.05 6.69
N ARG A 22 -11.61 -0.25 6.46
CA ARG A 22 -10.76 -1.08 5.57
C ARG A 22 -10.78 -0.58 4.13
N ALA A 23 -11.91 -0.06 3.65
CA ALA A 23 -12.03 0.46 2.30
C ALA A 23 -11.21 1.75 2.15
N ALA A 24 -11.35 2.69 3.08
CA ALA A 24 -10.54 3.90 3.09
C ALA A 24 -9.04 3.60 3.22
N THR A 25 -8.67 2.58 4.01
CA THR A 25 -7.27 2.16 4.19
C THR A 25 -6.69 1.57 2.90
N ALA A 26 -7.45 0.72 2.21
CA ALA A 26 -7.06 0.16 0.91
C ALA A 26 -6.92 1.25 -0.16
N ASP A 27 -7.87 2.19 -0.20
CA ASP A 27 -7.86 3.31 -1.15
C ASP A 27 -6.65 4.23 -0.94
N GLN A 28 -6.35 4.61 0.30
CA GLN A 28 -5.16 5.40 0.64
C GLN A 28 -3.86 4.69 0.24
N LEU A 29 -3.78 3.38 0.45
CA LEU A 29 -2.62 2.58 0.08
C LEU A 29 -2.40 2.58 -1.45
N ILE A 30 -3.48 2.45 -2.22
CA ILE A 30 -3.42 2.52 -3.69
C ILE A 30 -3.04 3.92 -4.16
N ASP A 31 -3.63 4.98 -3.60
CA ASP A 31 -3.32 6.37 -3.96
C ASP A 31 -1.84 6.70 -3.76
N VAL A 32 -1.27 6.31 -2.61
CA VAL A 32 0.17 6.48 -2.33
C VAL A 32 1.02 5.71 -3.35
N ALA A 33 0.65 4.46 -3.67
CA ALA A 33 1.36 3.65 -4.65
C ALA A 33 1.29 4.25 -6.07
N CYS A 34 0.15 4.80 -6.47
CA CYS A 34 -0.02 5.50 -7.74
C CYS A 34 0.87 6.74 -7.85
N LYS A 35 0.92 7.57 -6.80
CA LYS A 35 1.78 8.77 -6.77
C LYS A 35 3.26 8.39 -6.87
N ASP A 36 3.67 7.32 -6.19
CA ASP A 36 5.03 6.81 -6.25
C ASP A 36 5.36 6.19 -7.62
N ALA A 37 4.44 5.43 -8.21
CA ALA A 37 4.57 4.87 -9.55
C ALA A 37 4.73 5.97 -10.61
N ILE A 38 3.98 7.07 -10.54
CA ILE A 38 4.14 8.22 -11.43
C ILE A 38 5.55 8.83 -11.32
N ARG A 39 6.09 8.95 -10.10
CA ARG A 39 7.47 9.44 -9.89
C ARG A 39 8.49 8.48 -10.50
N LEU A 40 8.31 7.17 -10.33
CA LEU A 40 9.17 6.15 -10.90
C LEU A 40 9.12 6.14 -12.44
N LEU A 41 7.93 6.29 -13.03
CA LEU A 41 7.73 6.40 -14.47
C LEU A 41 8.45 7.63 -15.04
N ARG A 42 8.33 8.79 -14.38
CA ARG A 42 9.08 10.01 -14.75
C ARG A 42 10.60 9.82 -14.67
N GLY A 43 11.06 8.94 -13.78
CA GLY A 43 12.47 8.56 -13.67
C GLY A 43 12.91 7.42 -14.59
N GLY A 44 12.07 6.98 -15.54
CA GLY A 44 12.39 5.88 -16.47
C GLY A 44 12.39 4.48 -15.86
N ARG A 45 11.82 4.31 -14.66
CA ARG A 45 11.82 3.04 -13.90
C ARG A 45 10.47 2.33 -13.99
N ALA A 46 9.97 2.11 -15.20
CA ALA A 46 8.65 1.50 -15.44
C ALA A 46 8.46 0.15 -14.71
N GLY A 47 9.44 -0.76 -14.80
CA GLY A 47 9.35 -2.06 -14.13
C GLY A 47 9.25 -1.97 -12.60
N MET A 48 9.83 -0.94 -11.97
CA MET A 48 9.65 -0.72 -10.53
C MET A 48 8.29 -0.10 -10.20
N ALA A 49 7.75 0.74 -11.07
CA ALA A 49 6.41 1.30 -10.92
C ALA A 49 5.36 0.17 -10.96
N GLU A 50 5.47 -0.74 -11.94
CA GLU A 50 4.63 -1.93 -12.07
C GLU A 50 4.72 -2.83 -10.84
N TYR A 51 5.94 -3.17 -10.41
CA TYR A 51 6.16 -4.00 -9.21
C TYR A 51 5.51 -3.39 -7.96
N ARG A 52 5.66 -2.07 -7.75
CA ARG A 52 5.08 -1.40 -6.58
C ARG A 52 3.56 -1.33 -6.63
N LEU A 53 2.98 -1.06 -7.79
CA LEU A 53 1.53 -1.08 -7.99
C LEU A 53 0.94 -2.47 -7.75
N ALA A 54 1.56 -3.52 -8.31
CA ALA A 54 1.10 -4.89 -8.12
C ALA A 54 1.13 -5.29 -6.63
N ARG A 55 2.22 -4.96 -5.92
CA ARG A 55 2.35 -5.24 -4.48
C ARG A 55 1.33 -4.47 -3.65
N ALA A 56 1.01 -3.23 -4.02
CA ALA A 56 0.00 -2.43 -3.38
C ALA A 56 -1.41 -3.02 -3.60
N GLY A 57 -1.73 -3.46 -4.82
CA GLY A 57 -2.96 -4.20 -5.12
C GLY A 57 -3.14 -5.43 -4.23
N THR A 58 -2.12 -6.29 -4.13
CA THR A 58 -2.15 -7.47 -3.25
C THR A 58 -2.31 -7.12 -1.75
N ALA A 59 -1.82 -5.95 -1.32
CA ALA A 59 -2.00 -5.50 0.06
C ALA A 59 -3.41 -4.95 0.28
N ALA A 60 -3.96 -4.20 -0.67
CA ALA A 60 -5.33 -3.71 -0.67
C ALA A 60 -6.34 -4.87 -0.63
N ASP A 61 -6.15 -5.91 -1.45
CA ASP A 61 -6.98 -7.12 -1.44
C ASP A 61 -7.01 -7.81 -0.07
N ARG A 62 -5.85 -7.88 0.60
CA ARG A 62 -5.73 -8.42 1.96
C ARG A 62 -6.44 -7.55 2.99
N ILE A 63 -6.39 -6.22 2.86
CA ILE A 63 -7.09 -5.27 3.74
C ILE A 63 -8.60 -5.41 3.56
N LEU A 64 -9.07 -5.52 2.32
CA LEU A 64 -10.48 -5.66 1.99
C LEU A 64 -11.03 -7.06 2.30
N GLY A 65 -10.17 -8.07 2.43
CA GLY A 65 -10.57 -9.45 2.66
C GLY A 65 -11.28 -10.08 1.44
N THR A 66 -11.08 -9.52 0.25
CA THR A 66 -11.73 -9.92 -1.01
C THR A 66 -11.15 -11.20 -1.58
N THR A 67 -9.91 -11.54 -1.25
CA THR A 67 -9.35 -12.88 -1.49
C THR A 67 -9.83 -13.83 -0.41
N THR A 68 -11.08 -14.30 -0.51
CA THR A 68 -11.44 -15.58 0.08
C THR A 68 -10.56 -16.62 -0.60
N THR A 69 -9.59 -17.17 0.13
CA THR A 69 -9.04 -18.48 -0.25
C THR A 69 -10.24 -19.40 -0.43
N LYS A 70 -10.28 -20.08 -1.58
CA LYS A 70 -11.30 -21.03 -2.06
C LYS A 70 -11.40 -22.27 -1.14
N ASP A 71 -11.62 -22.08 0.16
CA ASP A 71 -11.69 -23.12 1.19
C ASP A 71 -12.92 -22.97 2.11
N GLY A 72 -13.90 -22.15 1.69
CA GLY A 72 -15.10 -21.85 2.48
C GLY A 72 -16.43 -22.31 1.87
N ALA A 73 -16.43 -23.09 0.79
CA ALA A 73 -17.66 -23.67 0.24
C ALA A 73 -17.81 -25.10 0.78
N ARG A 74 -18.36 -25.20 2.00
CA ARG A 74 -18.96 -26.42 2.50
C ARG A 74 -20.39 -26.54 1.98
#